data_AF-A0A0D7B8X6-F1
#
_entry.id   AF-A0A0D7B8X6-F1
#
_cell.length_a   1.000
_cell.length_b   1.000
_cell.length_c   1.000
_cell.angle_alpha   90.00
_cell.angle_beta   90.00
_cell.angle_gamma   90.00
#
_symmetry.space_group_name_H-M   'P 1'
#
loop_
_entity.id
_entity.type
_entity.pdbx_description
1 polymer ?
#
loop_
_entity_poly.entity_id
_entity_poly.type
_entity_poly.pdbx_seq_one_letter_code
_entity_poly.pdbx_strand_id
1 'polypeptide(L)'
;MFSSRISFRAMVDRITLNKVTTAFFLFGFFHCIAQGVIQSILLRHDAIHSTFLDRIVHTAGVPPANHTFLASNTVKVCDSIPHELDKCWDAYTLGSSVHSDNVINGLAVPPPREISMFPTNVDSDPVGIRLRDGKEVALTKQCVATLLLPAEEMANNRREDVTFLLIQFWLFGMAVFAMVRDSVPHLIASICARVLLVAWSSYVIWRTKYTEMMYAQLLRAEGTPCSIEFFPEYFGTRTMLEIPDLVLNCTSLAIAIWTVLRVYSRQSYQCVGAPSHILRMQKLNMAVQACLHLEVYVLLTAMGLWVDQLFGTYIKYSSKHTKLYVAVIILYSVLVLPWTVLGWYAIRQENRRALYTFLFVGFLFFFTASMMFYSEVFRWAFLSWPNLGCYTVAYMVLTAACVVLAVCCLRNFGQGLKEYLHAVSNLASMNFSPEVFTHGDVEKAKLPQPEVPLPLYLEKAGPVAVDNGNRPPSTFFVPTLHIRQESGAELVVGIKSGRR
;
A
#
# COMPACT_ATOMS: atom_id res chain seq x y z
N MET A 1 5.97 -13.29 17.40
CA MET A 1 4.91 -13.30 16.37
C MET A 1 4.73 -14.67 15.70
N PHE A 2 5.73 -15.55 15.68
CA PHE A 2 5.67 -16.87 15.01
C PHE A 2 5.25 -18.09 15.87
N SER A 3 4.96 -17.93 17.16
CA SER A 3 4.64 -19.07 18.05
C SER A 3 3.22 -19.04 18.61
N SER A 4 2.23 -18.93 17.74
CA SER A 4 0.89 -19.44 18.04
C SER A 4 0.26 -19.89 16.73
N ARG A 5 0.10 -21.20 16.54
CA ARG A 5 -0.83 -21.73 15.55
C ARG A 5 -2.21 -21.24 15.98
N ILE A 6 -2.64 -20.08 15.50
CA ILE A 6 -4.03 -19.68 15.62
C ILE A 6 -4.77 -20.68 14.75
N SER A 7 -5.57 -21.55 15.38
CA SER A 7 -6.45 -22.44 14.65
C SER A 7 -7.34 -21.60 13.74
N PHE A 8 -7.48 -21.98 12.48
CA PHE A 8 -8.38 -21.32 11.53
C PHE A 8 -9.80 -21.13 12.11
N ARG A 9 -10.25 -22.09 12.94
CA ARG A 9 -11.52 -21.97 13.68
C ARG A 9 -11.56 -20.74 14.58
N ALA A 10 -10.52 -20.52 15.40
CA ALA A 10 -10.45 -19.36 16.28
C ALA A 10 -10.41 -18.02 15.51
N MET A 11 -9.87 -18.02 14.29
CA MET A 11 -9.92 -16.86 13.40
C MET A 11 -11.35 -16.61 12.92
N VAL A 12 -12.04 -17.64 12.43
CA VAL A 12 -13.43 -17.56 11.98
C VAL A 12 -14.35 -17.11 13.12
N ASP A 13 -14.24 -17.74 14.29
CA ASP A 13 -15.06 -17.43 15.46
C ASP A 13 -14.96 -15.95 15.84
N ARG A 14 -13.75 -15.38 15.83
CA ARG A 14 -13.52 -13.94 16.09
C ARG A 14 -14.15 -13.04 15.04
N ILE A 15 -14.01 -13.39 13.75
CA ILE A 15 -14.57 -12.58 12.66
C ILE A 15 -16.11 -12.58 12.71
N THR A 16 -16.72 -13.72 13.04
CA THR A 16 -18.18 -13.89 13.12
C THR A 16 -18.80 -13.40 14.42
N LEU A 17 -18.01 -13.14 15.46
CA LEU A 17 -18.52 -12.76 16.79
C LEU A 17 -19.27 -11.42 16.77
N ASN A 18 -18.85 -10.47 15.94
CA ASN A 18 -19.43 -9.13 15.88
C ASN A 18 -19.93 -8.81 14.46
N LYS A 19 -21.21 -8.43 14.33
CA LYS A 19 -21.83 -8.05 13.05
C LYS A 19 -21.04 -6.95 12.33
N VAL A 20 -20.44 -6.02 13.07
CA VAL A 20 -19.65 -4.91 12.49
C VAL A 20 -18.33 -5.43 11.90
N THR A 21 -17.62 -6.34 12.58
CA THR A 21 -16.37 -6.91 12.07
C THR A 21 -16.64 -7.83 10.89
N THR A 22 -17.73 -8.60 10.92
CA THR A 22 -18.17 -9.41 9.78
C THR A 22 -18.49 -8.53 8.57
N ALA A 23 -19.23 -7.44 8.76
CA ALA A 23 -19.55 -6.50 7.66
C ALA A 23 -18.29 -5.83 7.09
N PHE A 24 -17.35 -5.40 7.94
CA PHE A 24 -16.09 -4.81 7.50
C PHE A 24 -15.21 -5.83 6.75
N PHE A 25 -15.16 -7.08 7.21
CA PHE A 25 -14.47 -8.16 6.51
C PHE A 25 -15.07 -8.42 5.13
N LEU A 26 -16.39 -8.58 5.04
CA LEU A 26 -17.09 -8.78 3.76
C LEU A 26 -16.86 -7.60 2.81
N PHE A 27 -16.96 -6.37 3.31
CA PHE A 27 -16.65 -5.17 2.53
C PHE A 27 -15.21 -5.21 2.01
N GLY A 28 -14.22 -5.45 2.87
CA GLY A 28 -12.82 -5.53 2.48
C GLY A 28 -12.54 -6.64 1.45
N PHE A 29 -13.22 -7.79 1.58
CA PHE A 29 -13.12 -8.90 0.64
C PHE A 29 -13.69 -8.54 -0.73
N PHE A 30 -14.93 -8.04 -0.80
CA PHE A 30 -15.55 -7.64 -2.07
C PHE A 30 -14.80 -6.47 -2.72
N HIS A 31 -14.32 -5.53 -1.91
CA HIS A 31 -13.52 -4.40 -2.37
C HIS A 31 -12.19 -4.85 -2.98
N CYS A 32 -11.47 -5.75 -2.30
CA CYS A 32 -10.24 -6.36 -2.82
C CYS A 32 -10.47 -7.10 -4.14
N ILE A 33 -11.58 -7.84 -4.27
CA ILE A 33 -11.93 -8.53 -5.53
C ILE A 33 -12.26 -7.51 -6.62
N ALA A 34 -13.10 -6.51 -6.34
CA ALA A 34 -13.51 -5.51 -7.33
C ALA A 34 -12.30 -4.74 -7.87
N GLN A 35 -11.43 -4.25 -6.99
CA GLN A 35 -10.18 -3.59 -7.41
C GLN A 35 -9.23 -4.56 -8.10
N GLY A 36 -9.10 -5.80 -7.61
CA GLY A 36 -8.28 -6.81 -8.26
C GLY A 36 -8.72 -7.10 -9.70
N VAL A 37 -10.02 -7.13 -9.97
CA VAL A 37 -10.58 -7.28 -11.33
C VAL A 37 -10.26 -6.06 -12.19
N ILE A 38 -10.51 -4.84 -11.70
CA ILE A 38 -10.21 -3.60 -12.46
C ILE A 38 -8.73 -3.53 -12.82
N GLN A 39 -7.85 -3.73 -11.83
CA GLN A 39 -6.39 -3.71 -12.03
C GLN A 39 -5.92 -4.82 -12.97
N SER A 40 -6.56 -6.00 -12.94
CA SER A 40 -6.24 -7.08 -13.89
C SER A 40 -6.66 -6.75 -15.32
N ILE A 41 -7.77 -6.03 -15.50
CA ILE A 41 -8.21 -5.57 -16.83
C ILE A 41 -7.26 -4.48 -17.36
N LEU A 42 -6.91 -3.50 -16.52
CA LEU A 42 -5.91 -2.47 -16.84
C LEU A 42 -4.58 -3.10 -17.25
N LEU A 43 -4.06 -4.02 -16.43
CA LEU A 43 -2.83 -4.77 -16.71
C LEU A 43 -2.87 -5.49 -18.05
N ARG A 44 -4.00 -6.16 -18.36
CA ARG A 44 -4.17 -6.85 -19.64
C ARG A 44 -4.19 -5.87 -20.81
N HIS A 45 -4.88 -4.74 -20.65
CA HIS A 45 -5.01 -3.70 -21.67
C HIS A 45 -3.65 -3.10 -22.01
N ASP A 46 -2.86 -2.75 -21.00
CA ASP A 46 -1.49 -2.25 -21.13
C ASP A 46 -0.54 -3.31 -21.71
N ALA A 47 -0.68 -4.57 -21.30
CA ALA A 47 0.12 -5.66 -21.86
C ALA A 47 -0.12 -5.85 -23.36
N ILE A 48 -1.37 -5.73 -23.84
CA ILE A 48 -1.69 -5.84 -25.26
C ILE A 48 -1.04 -4.71 -26.07
N HIS A 49 -1.11 -3.47 -25.60
CA HIS A 49 -0.57 -2.33 -26.34
C HIS A 49 0.96 -2.24 -26.25
N SER A 50 1.55 -2.51 -25.07
CA SER A 50 3.01 -2.57 -24.93
C SER A 50 3.63 -3.67 -25.81
N THR A 51 3.05 -4.88 -25.83
CA THR A 51 3.55 -5.95 -26.71
C THR A 51 3.32 -5.69 -28.19
N PHE A 52 2.31 -4.89 -28.55
CA PHE A 52 2.10 -4.45 -29.92
C PHE A 52 3.20 -3.48 -30.38
N LEU A 53 3.47 -2.44 -29.58
CA LEU A 53 4.51 -1.47 -29.89
C LEU A 53 5.91 -2.10 -29.87
N ASP A 54 6.18 -2.97 -28.89
CA ASP A 54 7.45 -3.71 -28.80
C ASP A 54 7.71 -4.55 -30.06
N ARG A 55 6.69 -5.21 -30.62
CA ARG A 55 6.83 -5.93 -31.89
C ARG A 55 7.10 -5.00 -33.07
N ILE A 56 6.49 -3.81 -33.14
CA ILE A 56 6.78 -2.84 -34.21
C ILE A 56 8.24 -2.41 -34.13
N VAL A 57 8.68 -1.99 -32.94
CA VAL A 57 10.05 -1.52 -32.67
C VAL A 57 11.08 -2.62 -32.97
N HIS A 58 10.82 -3.85 -32.53
CA HIS A 58 11.69 -5.00 -32.78
C HIS A 58 11.73 -5.38 -34.27
N THR A 59 10.58 -5.38 -34.96
CA THR A 59 10.51 -5.70 -36.40
C THR A 59 11.25 -4.66 -37.23
N ALA A 60 11.28 -3.40 -36.78
CA ALA A 60 12.04 -2.32 -37.43
C ALA A 60 13.55 -2.40 -37.24
N GLY A 61 14.05 -3.36 -36.43
CA GLY A 61 15.46 -3.48 -36.14
C GLY A 61 16.02 -2.35 -35.27
N VAL A 62 15.18 -1.69 -34.45
CA VAL A 62 15.67 -0.71 -33.48
C VAL A 62 16.51 -1.44 -32.42
N PRO A 63 17.76 -1.03 -32.17
CA PRO A 63 18.59 -1.66 -31.15
C PRO A 63 17.92 -1.63 -29.76
N PRO A 64 17.96 -2.72 -28.98
CA PRO A 64 17.30 -2.79 -27.67
C PRO A 64 17.97 -1.92 -26.59
N ALA A 65 19.13 -1.34 -26.89
CA ALA A 65 19.81 -0.36 -26.04
C ALA A 65 19.25 1.06 -26.25
N ASN A 66 18.52 1.30 -27.34
CA ASN A 66 17.96 2.61 -27.62
C ASN A 66 16.80 2.90 -26.67
N HIS A 67 16.73 4.15 -26.21
CA HIS A 67 15.64 4.67 -25.42
C HIS A 67 15.30 6.10 -25.81
N THR A 68 14.12 6.54 -25.42
CA THR A 68 13.60 7.86 -25.75
C THR A 68 13.39 8.74 -24.54
N PHE A 69 13.49 10.05 -24.76
CA PHE A 69 12.96 11.03 -23.82
C PHE A 69 12.51 12.29 -24.54
N LEU A 70 11.59 13.02 -23.92
CA LEU A 70 11.10 14.30 -24.43
C LEU A 70 11.94 15.43 -23.83
N ALA A 71 12.78 16.05 -24.66
CA ALA A 71 13.59 17.21 -24.30
C ALA A 71 12.91 18.49 -24.80
N SER A 72 12.21 19.19 -23.90
CA SER A 72 11.39 20.36 -24.24
C SER A 72 10.28 20.02 -25.26
N ASN A 73 10.57 20.16 -26.55
CA ASN A 73 9.67 19.87 -27.66
C ASN A 73 10.25 18.84 -28.64
N THR A 74 11.41 18.24 -28.33
CA THR A 74 12.10 17.30 -29.22
C THR A 74 12.17 15.93 -28.56
N VAL A 75 11.65 14.92 -29.25
CA VAL A 75 11.86 13.52 -28.89
C VAL A 75 13.27 13.16 -29.34
N LYS A 76 14.14 12.84 -28.37
CA LYS A 76 15.51 12.39 -28.63
C LYS A 76 15.63 10.90 -28.38
N VAL A 77 16.41 10.23 -29.21
CA VAL A 77 16.77 8.82 -29.06
C VAL A 77 18.24 8.71 -28.72
N CYS A 78 18.56 7.92 -27.71
CA CYS A 78 19.92 7.70 -27.24
C CYS A 78 20.17 6.20 -27.06
N ASP A 79 21.43 5.78 -27.08
CA ASP A 79 21.85 4.38 -26.92
C ASP A 79 22.43 4.07 -25.53
N SER A 80 22.62 5.10 -24.70
CA SER A 80 23.37 5.00 -23.44
C SER A 80 22.92 6.03 -22.40
N ILE A 81 23.07 5.66 -21.12
CA ILE A 81 22.89 6.53 -19.95
C ILE A 81 24.23 6.63 -19.20
N PRO A 82 24.73 7.83 -18.82
CA PRO A 82 24.12 9.14 -18.96
C PRO A 82 24.06 9.63 -20.41
N HIS A 83 23.13 10.55 -20.68
CA HIS A 83 23.02 11.17 -21.99
C HIS A 83 24.19 12.10 -22.25
N GLU A 84 25.14 11.67 -23.08
CA GLU A 84 25.99 12.61 -23.80
C GLU A 84 25.12 13.24 -24.89
N LEU A 85 24.76 14.52 -24.73
CA LEU A 85 23.84 15.24 -25.63
C LEU A 85 24.26 15.12 -27.11
N ASP A 86 25.56 15.00 -27.38
CA ASP A 86 26.14 14.88 -28.72
C ASP A 86 25.97 13.49 -29.35
N LYS A 87 25.64 12.46 -28.56
CA LYS A 87 25.43 11.07 -29.04
C LYS A 87 23.96 10.73 -29.26
N CYS A 88 23.06 11.55 -28.75
CA CYS A 88 21.63 11.41 -28.99
C CYS A 88 21.26 12.07 -30.32
N TRP A 89 20.30 11.48 -31.04
CA TRP A 89 19.77 12.07 -32.26
C TRP A 89 18.31 12.47 -32.09
N ASP A 90 17.91 13.52 -32.80
CA ASP A 90 16.56 14.06 -32.73
C ASP A 90 15.63 13.21 -33.60
N ALA A 91 14.74 12.45 -32.96
CA ALA A 91 13.73 11.67 -33.67
C ALA A 91 12.66 12.59 -34.24
N TYR A 92 12.15 13.53 -33.46
CA TYR A 92 11.14 14.47 -33.96
C TYR A 92 11.06 15.72 -33.10
N THR A 93 10.88 16.89 -33.71
CA THR A 93 10.66 18.16 -33.02
C THR A 93 9.24 18.65 -33.27
N LEU A 94 8.48 18.88 -32.20
CA LEU A 94 7.11 19.41 -32.27
C LEU A 94 7.08 20.72 -33.08
N GLY A 95 6.18 20.79 -34.06
CA GLY A 95 6.03 21.95 -34.93
C GLY A 95 6.97 21.98 -36.14
N SER A 96 7.92 21.03 -36.26
CA SER A 96 8.62 20.81 -37.52
C SER A 96 7.68 20.09 -38.49
N SER A 97 7.47 20.66 -39.69
CA SER A 97 6.69 20.03 -40.74
C SER A 97 7.58 19.04 -41.50
N VAL A 98 7.22 17.76 -41.45
CA VAL A 98 7.87 16.75 -42.28
C VAL A 98 7.19 16.76 -43.66
N HIS A 99 7.89 17.24 -44.68
CA HIS A 99 7.44 17.11 -46.07
C HIS A 99 7.64 15.67 -46.50
N SER A 100 6.62 14.83 -46.30
CA SER A 100 6.61 13.45 -46.80
C SER A 100 5.49 13.32 -47.82
N ASP A 101 5.82 12.89 -49.03
CA ASP A 101 4.86 12.79 -50.14
C ASP A 101 3.86 11.61 -49.96
N ASN A 102 4.03 10.81 -48.91
CA ASN A 102 3.25 9.59 -48.63
C ASN A 102 2.44 9.64 -47.31
N VAL A 103 2.09 10.82 -46.80
CA VAL A 103 1.35 10.92 -45.52
C VAL A 103 -0.08 10.41 -45.69
N ILE A 104 -0.39 9.28 -45.04
CA ILE A 104 -1.76 8.77 -44.93
C ILE A 104 -2.46 9.53 -43.80
N ASN A 105 -3.14 10.62 -44.14
CA ASN A 105 -3.84 11.44 -43.15
C ASN A 105 -5.01 10.67 -42.50
N GLY A 106 -5.01 10.60 -41.17
CA GLY A 106 -6.19 10.24 -40.37
C GLY A 106 -6.53 8.75 -40.34
N LEU A 107 -5.59 7.86 -40.63
CA LEU A 107 -5.83 6.42 -40.51
C LEU A 107 -5.78 5.98 -39.04
N ALA A 108 -6.88 5.42 -38.54
CA ALA A 108 -6.94 4.79 -37.23
C ALA A 108 -6.50 3.32 -37.33
N VAL A 109 -5.55 2.94 -36.48
CA VAL A 109 -5.07 1.56 -36.40
C VAL A 109 -6.07 0.75 -35.56
N PRO A 110 -6.63 -0.35 -36.10
CA PRO A 110 -7.53 -1.22 -35.35
C PRO A 110 -6.81 -1.88 -34.17
N PRO A 111 -7.54 -2.46 -33.21
CA PRO A 111 -6.93 -3.11 -32.07
C PRO A 111 -5.90 -4.20 -32.49
N PRO A 112 -4.81 -4.42 -31.72
CA PRO A 112 -3.65 -5.22 -32.14
C PRO A 112 -3.91 -6.68 -32.54
N ARG A 113 -5.09 -7.24 -32.25
CA ARG A 113 -5.44 -8.62 -32.58
C ARG A 113 -5.63 -8.86 -34.08
N GLU A 114 -5.75 -7.80 -34.87
CA GLU A 114 -6.10 -7.88 -36.30
C GLU A 114 -4.96 -7.44 -37.22
N ILE A 115 -3.74 -7.31 -36.69
CA ILE A 115 -2.61 -6.72 -37.42
C ILE A 115 -1.52 -7.77 -37.68
N SER A 116 -1.08 -7.86 -38.94
CA SER A 116 0.12 -8.59 -39.32
C SER A 116 1.24 -7.61 -39.69
N MET A 117 2.43 -7.84 -39.13
CA MET A 117 3.64 -7.06 -39.41
C MET A 117 4.52 -7.84 -40.37
N PHE A 118 5.11 -7.13 -41.33
CA PHE A 118 6.07 -7.70 -42.26
C PHE A 118 7.25 -6.74 -42.46
N PRO A 119 8.48 -7.26 -42.55
CA PRO A 119 9.61 -6.42 -42.92
C PRO A 119 9.44 -5.96 -44.37
N THR A 120 9.69 -4.69 -44.61
CA THR A 120 9.69 -4.08 -45.94
C THR A 120 11.11 -4.07 -46.50
N ASN A 121 11.28 -4.48 -47.76
CA ASN A 121 12.60 -4.52 -48.43
C ASN A 121 13.09 -3.14 -48.89
N VAL A 122 12.47 -2.05 -48.43
CA VAL A 122 12.76 -0.69 -48.87
C VAL A 122 13.62 -0.01 -47.81
N ASP A 123 14.83 0.42 -48.16
CA ASP A 123 15.79 1.01 -47.21
C ASP A 123 15.25 2.24 -46.44
N SER A 124 14.23 2.92 -46.97
CA SER A 124 13.55 4.07 -46.33
C SER A 124 12.51 3.68 -45.28
N ASP A 125 11.86 2.52 -45.44
CA ASP A 125 10.73 2.11 -44.62
C ASP A 125 11.04 0.77 -43.94
N PRO A 126 11.35 0.76 -42.63
CA PRO A 126 11.78 -0.46 -41.94
C PRO A 126 10.65 -1.47 -41.70
N VAL A 127 9.37 -1.04 -41.63
CA VAL A 127 8.25 -1.92 -41.28
C VAL A 127 6.99 -1.60 -42.07
N GLY A 128 6.39 -2.63 -42.66
CA GLY A 128 5.03 -2.60 -43.20
C GLY A 128 4.02 -3.17 -42.20
N ILE A 129 2.90 -2.46 -42.02
CA ILE A 129 1.73 -2.92 -41.28
C ILE A 129 0.64 -3.26 -42.29
N ARG A 130 0.17 -4.52 -42.31
CA ARG A 130 -0.99 -4.93 -43.11
C ARG A 130 -2.23 -4.96 -42.22
N LEU A 131 -3.19 -4.12 -42.56
CA LEU A 131 -4.51 -4.05 -41.94
C LEU A 131 -5.40 -5.18 -42.47
N ARG A 132 -6.44 -5.53 -41.71
CA ARG A 132 -7.41 -6.55 -42.10
C ARG A 132 -8.10 -6.26 -43.44
N ASP A 133 -8.26 -4.99 -43.78
CA ASP A 133 -8.83 -4.53 -45.05
C ASP A 133 -7.87 -4.68 -46.25
N GLY A 134 -6.70 -5.30 -46.04
CA GLY A 134 -5.65 -5.47 -47.05
C GLY A 134 -4.83 -4.20 -47.30
N LYS A 135 -5.16 -3.08 -46.65
CA LYS A 135 -4.39 -1.84 -46.75
C LYS A 135 -3.04 -2.01 -46.07
N GLU A 136 -1.97 -1.78 -46.82
CA GLU A 136 -0.60 -1.79 -46.32
C GLU A 136 -0.15 -0.37 -46.01
N VAL A 137 0.48 -0.19 -44.85
CA VAL A 137 1.00 1.08 -44.37
C VAL A 137 2.46 0.88 -44.02
N ALA A 138 3.35 1.55 -44.76
CA ALA A 138 4.77 1.57 -44.46
C ALA A 138 5.04 2.62 -43.36
N LEU A 139 5.73 2.22 -42.29
CA LEU A 139 6.18 3.12 -41.23
C LEU A 139 7.62 3.55 -41.49
N THR A 140 7.86 4.86 -41.47
CA THR A 140 9.21 5.45 -41.62
C THR A 140 10.08 5.16 -40.38
N LYS A 141 11.41 5.18 -40.55
CA LYS A 141 12.37 5.05 -39.41
C LYS A 141 12.11 6.08 -38.31
N GLN A 142 11.76 7.30 -38.70
CA GLN A 142 11.47 8.40 -37.81
C GLN A 142 10.16 8.17 -37.00
N CYS A 143 9.13 7.62 -37.65
CA CYS A 143 7.90 7.23 -36.96
C CYS A 143 8.16 6.14 -35.91
N VAL A 144 8.88 5.07 -36.28
CA VAL A 144 9.19 3.98 -35.35
C VAL A 144 10.02 4.47 -34.15
N ALA A 145 10.99 5.35 -34.40
CA ALA A 145 11.77 5.95 -33.32
C ALA A 145 10.92 6.80 -32.37
N THR A 146 9.92 7.51 -32.89
CA THR A 146 8.96 8.27 -32.07
C THR A 146 8.03 7.33 -31.28
N LEU A 147 7.72 6.15 -31.81
CA LEU A 147 6.93 5.11 -31.12
C LEU A 147 7.67 4.41 -29.98
N LEU A 148 8.99 4.60 -29.85
CA LEU A 148 9.74 4.06 -28.71
C LEU A 148 9.26 4.69 -27.39
N LEU A 149 8.88 5.97 -27.41
CA LEU A 149 8.39 6.69 -26.23
C LEU A 149 7.10 6.08 -25.64
N PRO A 150 6.01 5.88 -26.41
CA PRO A 150 4.83 5.20 -25.89
C PRO A 150 5.09 3.72 -25.55
N ALA A 151 6.01 3.05 -26.24
CA ALA A 151 6.35 1.66 -25.92
C ALA A 151 6.93 1.55 -24.49
N GLU A 152 7.86 2.43 -24.15
CA GLU A 152 8.47 2.52 -22.82
C GLU A 152 7.45 2.90 -21.75
N GLU A 153 6.62 3.92 -22.00
CA GLU A 153 5.61 4.38 -21.05
C GLU A 153 4.54 3.30 -20.78
N MET A 154 4.07 2.60 -21.81
CA MET A 154 3.10 1.50 -21.64
C MET A 154 3.69 0.30 -20.92
N ALA A 155 4.97 -0.02 -21.14
CA ALA A 155 5.66 -1.04 -20.35
C ALA A 155 5.76 -0.62 -18.87
N ASN A 156 5.96 0.66 -18.60
CA ASN A 156 5.98 1.21 -17.25
C ASN A 156 4.59 1.20 -16.58
N ASN A 157 3.53 1.54 -17.30
CA ASN A 157 2.15 1.46 -16.79
C ASN A 157 1.76 0.01 -16.46
N ARG A 158 2.17 -0.96 -17.29
CA ARG A 158 1.99 -2.40 -17.00
C ARG A 158 2.63 -2.80 -15.66
N ARG A 159 3.86 -2.34 -15.37
CA ARG A 159 4.56 -2.63 -14.09
C ARG A 159 3.87 -1.97 -12.90
N GLU A 160 3.36 -0.77 -13.12
CA GLU A 160 2.58 -0.02 -12.14
C GLU A 160 1.27 -0.75 -11.80
N ASP A 161 0.53 -1.23 -12.78
CA ASP A 161 -0.73 -1.98 -12.57
C ASP A 161 -0.49 -3.29 -11.80
N VAL A 162 0.61 -4.02 -12.05
CA VAL A 162 1.01 -5.18 -11.23
C VAL A 162 1.21 -4.79 -9.76
N THR A 163 1.83 -3.63 -9.53
CA THR A 163 2.06 -3.12 -8.18
C THR A 163 0.75 -2.80 -7.47
N PHE A 164 -0.20 -2.17 -8.16
CA PHE A 164 -1.52 -1.89 -7.60
C PHE A 164 -2.37 -3.13 -7.43
N LEU A 165 -2.18 -4.17 -8.24
CA LEU A 165 -2.82 -5.46 -7.99
C LEU A 165 -2.32 -6.08 -6.67
N LEU A 166 -1.00 -6.08 -6.45
CA LEU A 166 -0.39 -6.65 -5.24
C LEU A 166 -0.75 -5.87 -3.97
N ILE A 167 -0.85 -4.53 -4.03
CA ILE A 167 -1.18 -3.73 -2.84
C ILE A 167 -2.60 -4.04 -2.34
N GLN A 168 -3.55 -4.42 -3.21
CA GLN A 168 -4.90 -4.77 -2.76
C GLN A 168 -4.92 -6.04 -1.91
N PHE A 169 -4.20 -7.07 -2.34
CA PHE A 169 -4.06 -8.30 -1.56
C PHE A 169 -3.33 -8.05 -0.24
N TRP A 170 -2.31 -7.20 -0.27
CA TRP A 170 -1.59 -6.80 0.95
C TRP A 170 -2.49 -6.04 1.92
N LEU A 171 -3.26 -5.05 1.45
CA LEU A 171 -4.20 -4.28 2.27
C LEU A 171 -5.30 -5.14 2.86
N PHE A 172 -5.85 -6.08 2.07
CA PHE A 172 -6.80 -7.05 2.59
C PHE A 172 -6.17 -7.93 3.67
N GLY A 173 -4.96 -8.45 3.44
CA GLY A 173 -4.20 -9.21 4.45
C GLY A 173 -3.97 -8.42 5.73
N MET A 174 -3.59 -7.14 5.62
CA MET A 174 -3.44 -6.23 6.76
C MET A 174 -4.76 -5.99 7.50
N ALA A 175 -5.87 -5.83 6.78
CA ALA A 175 -7.19 -5.67 7.37
C ALA A 175 -7.64 -6.94 8.13
N VAL A 176 -7.43 -8.13 7.55
CA VAL A 176 -7.70 -9.41 8.21
C VAL A 176 -6.84 -9.55 9.47
N PHE A 177 -5.54 -9.27 9.37
CA PHE A 177 -4.65 -9.32 10.53
C PHE A 177 -5.08 -8.34 11.63
N ALA A 178 -5.50 -7.13 11.24
CA ALA A 178 -6.00 -6.11 12.14
C ALA A 178 -7.22 -6.59 12.93
N MET A 179 -8.17 -7.26 12.28
CA MET A 179 -9.35 -7.82 12.93
C MET A 179 -9.01 -9.00 13.84
N VAL A 180 -8.14 -9.91 13.41
CA VAL A 180 -7.82 -11.11 14.18
C VAL A 180 -7.08 -10.78 15.47
N ARG A 181 -6.23 -9.75 15.42
CA ARG A 181 -5.38 -9.31 16.54
C ARG A 181 -5.91 -8.08 17.27
N ASP A 182 -7.07 -7.55 16.90
CA ASP A 182 -7.59 -6.25 17.37
C ASP A 182 -6.52 -5.15 17.33
N SER A 183 -5.71 -5.13 16.27
CA SER A 183 -4.49 -4.31 16.23
C SER A 183 -4.72 -2.98 15.53
N VAL A 184 -4.90 -1.93 16.32
CA VAL A 184 -5.02 -0.52 15.87
C VAL A 184 -3.91 -0.06 14.91
N PRO A 185 -2.61 -0.40 15.10
CA PRO A 185 -1.54 0.04 14.19
C PRO A 185 -1.72 -0.42 12.74
N HIS A 186 -2.28 -1.62 12.54
CA HIS A 186 -2.53 -2.16 11.21
C HIS A 186 -3.68 -1.40 10.51
N LEU A 187 -4.70 -0.98 11.26
CA LEU A 187 -5.77 -0.12 10.74
C LEU A 187 -5.24 1.26 10.36
N ILE A 188 -4.40 1.87 11.20
CA ILE A 188 -3.78 3.17 10.89
C ILE A 188 -2.93 3.07 9.63
N ALA A 189 -2.07 2.05 9.52
CA ALA A 189 -1.26 1.81 8.33
C ALA A 189 -2.14 1.64 7.07
N SER A 190 -3.23 0.88 7.18
CA SER A 190 -4.20 0.71 6.09
C SER A 190 -4.87 2.02 5.68
N ILE A 191 -5.20 2.92 6.62
CA ILE A 191 -5.75 4.25 6.29
C ILE A 191 -4.70 5.08 5.55
N CYS A 192 -3.46 5.15 6.06
CA CYS A 192 -2.39 5.89 5.41
C CYS A 192 -2.15 5.39 3.98
N ALA A 193 -2.12 4.08 3.77
CA ALA A 193 -2.00 3.48 2.45
C ALA A 193 -3.18 3.84 1.54
N ARG A 194 -4.42 3.85 2.06
CA ARG A 194 -5.61 4.27 1.29
C ARG A 194 -5.57 5.75 0.91
N VAL A 195 -5.07 6.63 1.77
CA VAL A 195 -4.85 8.05 1.43
C VAL A 195 -3.86 8.18 0.27
N LEU A 196 -2.74 7.45 0.32
CA LEU A 196 -1.75 7.42 -0.76
C LEU A 196 -2.36 6.87 -2.07
N LEU A 197 -3.18 5.82 -1.99
CA LEU A 197 -3.87 5.26 -3.16
C LEU A 197 -4.87 6.22 -3.79
N VAL A 198 -5.64 6.97 -3.00
CA VAL A 198 -6.55 8.00 -3.53
C VAL A 198 -5.76 9.11 -4.25
N ALA A 199 -4.68 9.58 -3.63
CA ALA A 199 -3.82 10.59 -4.23
C ALA A 199 -3.20 10.10 -5.55
N TRP A 200 -2.68 8.87 -5.55
CA TRP A 200 -2.09 8.26 -6.74
C TRP A 200 -3.12 8.04 -7.85
N SER A 201 -4.27 7.45 -7.54
CA SER A 201 -5.33 7.18 -8.53
C SER A 201 -5.79 8.48 -9.21
N SER A 202 -5.85 9.57 -8.45
CA SER A 202 -6.17 10.90 -8.99
C SER A 202 -5.07 11.42 -9.93
N TYR A 203 -3.81 11.27 -9.53
CA TYR A 203 -2.65 11.62 -10.36
C TYR A 203 -2.60 10.82 -11.66
N VAL A 204 -2.90 9.52 -11.61
CA VAL A 204 -2.91 8.63 -12.78
C VAL A 204 -3.94 9.08 -13.81
N ILE A 205 -5.17 9.43 -13.40
CA ILE A 205 -6.20 9.94 -14.33
C ILE A 205 -5.71 11.21 -15.04
N TRP A 206 -5.10 12.14 -14.29
CA TRP A 206 -4.52 13.36 -14.86
C TRP A 206 -3.39 13.03 -15.84
N ARG A 207 -2.46 12.14 -15.46
CA ARG A 207 -1.34 11.70 -16.30
C ARG A 207 -1.84 11.05 -17.59
N THR A 208 -2.83 10.15 -17.51
CA THR A 208 -3.43 9.48 -18.67
C THR A 208 -3.97 10.49 -19.68
N LYS A 209 -4.68 11.53 -19.21
CA LYS A 209 -5.20 12.60 -20.07
C LYS A 209 -4.10 13.49 -20.66
N TYR A 210 -3.08 13.81 -19.86
CA TYR A 210 -1.93 14.56 -20.34
C TYR A 210 -1.18 13.81 -21.45
N THR A 211 -0.91 12.52 -21.25
CA THR A 211 -0.24 11.65 -22.22
C THR A 211 -1.06 11.47 -23.49
N GLU A 212 -2.39 11.35 -23.38
CA GLU A 212 -3.31 11.31 -24.54
C GLU A 212 -3.15 12.56 -25.42
N MET A 213 -3.18 13.74 -24.82
CA MET A 213 -3.00 15.01 -25.55
C MET A 213 -1.61 15.11 -26.19
N MET A 214 -0.57 14.71 -25.45
CA MET A 214 0.81 14.73 -25.93
C MET A 214 1.00 13.79 -27.14
N TYR A 215 0.45 12.57 -27.09
CA TYR A 215 0.53 11.64 -28.22
C TYR A 215 -0.36 12.04 -29.40
N ALA A 216 -1.50 12.70 -29.15
CA ALA A 216 -2.28 13.27 -30.24
C ALA A 216 -1.46 14.31 -31.03
N GLN A 217 -0.64 15.12 -30.35
CA GLN A 217 0.26 16.08 -31.01
C GLN A 217 1.48 15.42 -31.66
N LEU A 218 2.05 14.38 -31.04
CA LEU A 218 3.26 13.71 -31.54
C LEU A 218 3.02 12.75 -32.70
N LEU A 219 1.89 12.02 -32.68
CA LEU A 219 1.66 10.88 -33.56
C LEU A 219 0.47 11.08 -34.52
N ARG A 220 -0.59 11.75 -34.06
CA ARG A 220 -1.86 11.86 -34.81
C ARG A 220 -1.92 13.12 -35.69
N ALA A 221 -1.28 14.21 -35.27
CA ALA A 221 -1.35 15.47 -36.01
C ALA A 221 -0.79 15.34 -37.45
N GLU A 222 -1.38 16.12 -38.36
CA GLU A 222 -0.93 16.21 -39.75
C GLU A 222 0.50 16.80 -39.80
N GLY A 223 1.35 16.24 -40.67
CA GLY A 223 2.75 16.67 -40.82
C GLY A 223 3.71 16.12 -39.76
N THR A 224 3.24 15.22 -38.87
CA THR A 224 4.11 14.42 -37.99
C THR A 224 4.71 13.24 -38.76
N PRO A 225 5.80 12.60 -38.25
CA PRO A 225 6.44 11.49 -38.96
C PRO A 225 5.55 10.26 -39.15
N CYS A 226 4.53 10.12 -38.29
CA CYS A 226 3.57 9.02 -38.34
C CYS A 226 2.23 9.43 -38.97
N SER A 227 1.63 10.55 -38.55
CA SER A 227 0.26 10.99 -38.90
C SER A 227 -0.81 9.88 -38.85
N ILE A 228 -0.65 8.95 -37.91
CA ILE A 228 -1.48 7.75 -37.74
C ILE A 228 -1.97 7.71 -36.29
N GLU A 229 -3.24 7.37 -36.10
CA GLU A 229 -3.81 7.18 -34.77
C GLU A 229 -3.58 5.73 -34.30
N PHE A 230 -2.52 5.52 -33.50
CA PHE A 230 -2.18 4.22 -32.92
C PHE A 230 -3.05 3.80 -31.73
N PHE A 231 -3.72 4.77 -31.09
CA PHE A 231 -4.36 4.57 -29.78
C PHE A 231 -5.82 5.02 -29.73
N PRO A 232 -6.69 4.65 -30.70
CA PRO A 232 -8.04 5.20 -30.77
C PRO A 232 -8.90 4.86 -29.54
N GLU A 233 -8.77 3.63 -29.02
CA GLU A 233 -9.58 3.15 -27.89
C GLU A 233 -8.81 3.06 -26.56
N TYR A 234 -7.47 3.14 -26.62
CA TYR A 234 -6.61 2.84 -25.47
C TYR A 234 -6.89 3.77 -24.30
N PHE A 235 -6.78 5.10 -24.52
CA PHE A 235 -6.94 6.11 -23.48
C PHE A 235 -8.37 6.19 -22.96
N GLY A 236 -9.36 6.07 -23.84
CA GLY A 236 -10.77 6.05 -23.46
C GLY A 236 -11.10 4.89 -22.52
N THR A 237 -10.66 3.68 -22.87
CA THR A 237 -10.89 2.48 -22.05
C THR A 237 -10.13 2.54 -20.74
N ARG A 238 -8.88 3.01 -20.76
CA ARG A 238 -8.06 3.15 -19.55
C ARG A 238 -8.69 4.15 -18.58
N THR A 239 -9.06 5.35 -19.02
CA THR A 239 -9.75 6.34 -18.18
C THR A 239 -11.09 5.80 -17.63
N MET A 240 -11.85 5.05 -18.42
CA MET A 240 -13.11 4.43 -17.98
C MET A 240 -12.90 3.44 -16.82
N LEU A 241 -11.74 2.78 -16.73
CA LEU A 241 -11.40 1.84 -15.65
C LEU A 241 -10.74 2.53 -14.44
N GLU A 242 -9.95 3.59 -14.67
CA GLU A 242 -9.28 4.36 -13.61
C GLU A 242 -10.28 5.14 -12.74
N ILE A 243 -11.37 5.66 -13.32
CA ILE A 243 -12.41 6.40 -12.56
C ILE A 243 -13.08 5.50 -11.49
N PRO A 244 -13.61 4.31 -11.81
CA PRO A 244 -14.11 3.37 -10.82
C PRO A 244 -13.06 2.98 -9.76
N ASP A 245 -11.79 2.83 -10.12
CA ASP A 245 -10.74 2.52 -9.13
C ASP A 245 -10.58 3.66 -8.11
N LEU A 246 -10.57 4.92 -8.55
CA LEU A 246 -10.55 6.07 -7.66
C LEU A 246 -11.78 6.10 -6.75
N VAL A 247 -12.99 5.84 -7.28
CA VAL A 247 -14.24 5.79 -6.49
C VAL A 247 -14.17 4.68 -5.44
N LEU A 248 -13.65 3.51 -5.79
CA LEU A 248 -13.44 2.40 -4.86
C LEU A 248 -12.41 2.77 -3.77
N ASN A 249 -11.31 3.44 -4.11
CA ASN A 249 -10.32 3.89 -3.13
C ASN A 249 -10.92 4.93 -2.16
N CYS A 250 -11.70 5.90 -2.65
CA CYS A 250 -12.39 6.89 -1.84
C CYS A 250 -13.42 6.29 -0.88
N THR A 251 -14.24 5.36 -1.37
CA THR A 251 -15.24 4.67 -0.54
C THR A 251 -14.60 3.79 0.54
N SER A 252 -13.53 3.06 0.20
CA SER A 252 -12.77 2.29 1.19
C SER A 252 -12.10 3.18 2.23
N LEU A 253 -11.56 4.33 1.84
CA LEU A 253 -10.99 5.30 2.78
C LEU A 253 -12.06 5.83 3.76
N ALA A 254 -13.22 6.22 3.26
CA ALA A 254 -14.33 6.72 4.09
C ALA A 254 -14.78 5.66 5.12
N ILE A 255 -14.93 4.41 4.68
CA ILE A 255 -15.32 3.29 5.57
C ILE A 255 -14.21 2.98 6.57
N ALA A 256 -12.93 3.02 6.17
CA ALA A 256 -11.81 2.79 7.06
C ALA A 256 -11.73 3.87 8.15
N ILE A 257 -11.89 5.16 7.78
CA ILE A 257 -11.94 6.28 8.74
C ILE A 257 -13.11 6.10 9.71
N TRP A 258 -14.31 5.82 9.20
CA TRP A 258 -15.49 5.59 10.03
C TRP A 258 -15.29 4.43 11.01
N THR A 259 -14.71 3.33 10.53
CA THR A 259 -14.42 2.13 11.33
C THR A 259 -13.42 2.44 12.44
N VAL A 260 -12.32 3.14 12.11
CA VAL A 260 -11.32 3.53 13.11
C VAL A 260 -11.91 4.48 14.14
N LEU A 261 -12.69 5.49 13.75
CA LEU A 261 -13.33 6.39 14.72
C LEU A 261 -14.24 5.62 15.69
N ARG A 262 -15.00 4.64 15.19
CA ARG A 262 -15.91 3.84 16.01
C ARG A 262 -15.19 2.84 16.92
N VAL A 263 -14.16 2.16 16.41
CA VAL A 263 -13.38 1.19 17.19
C VAL A 263 -12.49 1.93 18.21
N TYR A 264 -11.81 2.99 17.77
CA TYR A 264 -10.88 3.75 18.59
C TYR A 264 -11.59 4.50 19.71
N SER A 265 -12.77 5.07 19.46
CA SER A 265 -13.57 5.68 20.55
C SER A 265 -13.88 4.64 21.61
N ARG A 266 -14.43 3.48 21.24
CA ARG A 266 -14.77 2.42 22.19
C ARG A 266 -13.55 1.91 22.98
N GLN A 267 -12.42 1.68 22.32
CA GLN A 267 -11.19 1.19 23.00
C GLN A 267 -10.51 2.27 23.86
N SER A 268 -10.52 3.53 23.42
CA SER A 268 -9.95 4.65 24.18
C SER A 268 -10.71 4.90 25.48
N TYR A 269 -12.04 4.75 25.46
CA TYR A 269 -12.88 4.91 26.66
C TYR A 269 -12.80 3.72 27.63
N GLN A 270 -12.18 2.60 27.26
CA GLN A 270 -12.02 1.45 28.16
C GLN A 270 -10.66 1.46 28.89
N CYS A 271 -9.73 2.34 28.52
CA CYS A 271 -8.38 2.42 29.11
C CYS A 271 -8.22 3.57 30.14
N VAL A 272 -9.30 4.10 30.73
CA VAL A 272 -9.31 5.35 31.53
C VAL A 272 -8.56 5.25 32.88
N GLY A 273 -7.87 4.14 33.17
CA GLY A 273 -7.03 4.01 34.37
C GLY A 273 -5.52 4.26 34.17
N ALA A 274 -5.04 4.40 32.94
CA ALA A 274 -3.59 4.54 32.69
C ALA A 274 -3.11 6.00 32.84
N PRO A 275 -1.98 6.26 33.51
CA PRO A 275 -1.42 7.60 33.62
C PRO A 275 -1.04 8.16 32.24
N SER A 276 -1.18 9.47 32.06
CA SER A 276 -1.09 10.16 30.77
C SER A 276 0.24 9.96 30.02
N HIS A 277 1.34 9.76 30.75
CA HIS A 277 2.66 9.50 30.16
C HIS A 277 2.73 8.13 29.46
N ILE A 278 2.13 7.08 30.03
CA ILE A 278 2.08 5.74 29.42
C ILE A 278 1.25 5.77 28.13
N LEU A 279 0.12 6.47 28.15
CA LEU A 279 -0.73 6.65 26.96
C LEU A 279 0.03 7.33 25.81
N ARG A 280 0.87 8.33 26.11
CA ARG A 280 1.72 8.98 25.09
C ARG A 280 2.72 8.00 24.48
N MET A 281 3.37 7.18 25.31
CA MET A 281 4.34 6.18 24.84
C MET A 281 3.69 5.07 24.02
N GLN A 282 2.48 4.63 24.41
CA GLN A 282 1.69 3.69 23.65
C GLN A 282 1.33 4.24 22.27
N LYS A 283 0.92 5.52 22.18
CA LYS A 283 0.65 6.19 20.88
C LYS A 283 1.89 6.22 19.99
N LEU A 284 3.06 6.52 20.54
CA LEU A 284 4.33 6.48 19.79
C LEU A 284 4.65 5.06 19.28
N ASN A 285 4.50 4.03 20.12
CA ASN A 285 4.70 2.64 19.71
C ASN A 285 3.73 2.23 18.58
N MET A 286 2.46 2.63 18.67
CA MET A 286 1.49 2.38 17.60
C MET A 286 1.89 3.08 16.29
N ALA A 287 2.37 4.32 16.36
CA ALA A 287 2.85 5.05 15.19
C ALA A 287 4.07 4.37 14.55
N VAL A 288 5.07 3.94 15.34
CA VAL A 288 6.22 3.20 14.83
C VAL A 288 5.79 1.92 14.13
N GLN A 289 4.89 1.16 14.74
CA GLN A 289 4.39 -0.08 14.12
C GLN A 289 3.66 0.20 12.81
N ALA A 290 2.82 1.24 12.73
CA ALA A 290 2.15 1.62 11.50
C ALA A 290 3.15 1.99 10.39
N CYS A 291 4.17 2.79 10.71
CA CYS A 291 5.25 3.13 9.77
C CYS A 291 6.03 1.88 9.32
N LEU A 292 6.38 0.98 10.24
CA LEU A 292 7.10 -0.26 9.90
C LEU A 292 6.31 -1.16 8.96
N HIS A 293 4.99 -1.31 9.16
CA HIS A 293 4.16 -2.11 8.27
C HIS A 293 4.08 -1.51 6.87
N LEU A 294 3.91 -0.19 6.77
CA LEU A 294 3.89 0.49 5.48
C LEU A 294 5.26 0.42 4.78
N GLU A 295 6.34 0.58 5.55
CA GLU A 295 7.72 0.51 5.06
C GLU A 295 8.03 -0.84 4.41
N VAL A 296 7.60 -1.96 5.01
CA VAL A 296 7.82 -3.30 4.42
C VAL A 296 7.27 -3.37 3.00
N TYR A 297 6.05 -2.90 2.78
CA TYR A 297 5.42 -2.96 1.48
C TYR A 297 6.10 -2.00 0.49
N VAL A 298 6.27 -0.74 0.88
CA VAL A 298 6.79 0.32 0.02
C VAL A 298 8.24 0.03 -0.37
N LEU A 299 9.08 -0.42 0.56
CA LEU A 299 10.48 -0.76 0.31
C LEU A 299 10.62 -1.98 -0.61
N LEU A 300 9.90 -3.08 -0.33
CA LEU A 300 9.94 -4.27 -1.17
C LEU A 300 9.45 -3.99 -2.58
N THR A 301 8.40 -3.17 -2.71
CA THR A 301 7.86 -2.74 -4.00
C THR A 301 8.86 -1.87 -4.75
N ALA A 302 9.47 -0.87 -4.11
CA ALA A 302 10.50 -0.03 -4.72
C ALA A 302 11.67 -0.86 -5.26
N MET A 303 12.15 -1.82 -4.46
CA MET A 303 13.22 -2.73 -4.88
C MET A 303 12.77 -3.66 -6.01
N GLY A 304 11.54 -4.20 -5.96
CA GLY A 304 10.97 -5.02 -7.04
C GLY A 304 10.84 -4.26 -8.36
N LEU A 305 10.35 -3.03 -8.32
CA LEU A 305 10.27 -2.15 -9.50
C LEU A 305 11.65 -1.82 -10.06
N TRP A 306 12.63 -1.55 -9.18
CA TRP A 306 14.00 -1.30 -9.61
C TRP A 306 14.65 -2.53 -10.24
N VAL A 307 14.47 -3.72 -9.68
CA VAL A 307 14.92 -4.99 -10.28
C VAL A 307 14.34 -5.17 -11.67
N ASP A 308 13.02 -5.01 -11.79
CA ASP A 308 12.34 -5.22 -13.07
C ASP A 308 12.80 -4.20 -14.12
N GLN A 309 13.07 -2.95 -13.72
CA GLN A 309 13.69 -1.97 -14.61
C GLN A 309 15.10 -2.34 -15.02
N LEU A 310 15.94 -2.76 -14.07
CA LEU A 310 17.34 -3.11 -14.32
C LEU A 310 17.48 -4.28 -15.31
N PHE A 311 16.55 -5.24 -15.29
CA PHE A 311 16.62 -6.44 -16.12
C PHE A 311 15.70 -6.45 -17.34
N GLY A 312 14.56 -5.78 -17.25
CA GLY A 312 13.50 -5.80 -18.25
C GLY A 312 13.51 -4.61 -19.21
N THR A 313 14.51 -3.72 -19.15
CA THR A 313 14.63 -2.57 -20.06
C THR A 313 16.02 -2.42 -20.67
N TYR A 314 16.16 -1.40 -21.51
CA TYR A 314 17.41 -0.93 -22.12
C TYR A 314 18.53 -0.69 -21.10
N ILE A 315 18.20 -0.41 -19.82
CA ILE A 315 19.16 -0.23 -18.73
C ILE A 315 20.10 -1.43 -18.57
N LYS A 316 19.62 -2.65 -18.86
CA LYS A 316 20.42 -3.88 -18.79
C LYS A 316 21.70 -3.79 -19.62
N TYR A 317 21.63 -3.13 -20.77
CA TYR A 317 22.75 -3.01 -21.71
C TYR A 317 23.72 -1.89 -21.33
N SER A 318 23.25 -0.87 -20.61
CA SER A 318 24.05 0.30 -20.21
C SER A 318 24.75 0.16 -18.85
N SER A 319 24.26 -0.72 -17.96
CA SER A 319 24.75 -0.79 -16.59
C SER A 319 26.07 -1.58 -16.44
N LYS A 320 27.16 -0.90 -16.08
CA LYS A 320 28.45 -1.53 -15.73
C LYS A 320 28.44 -2.23 -14.36
N HIS A 321 27.53 -1.85 -13.46
CA HIS A 321 27.53 -2.26 -12.05
C HIS A 321 26.34 -3.17 -11.65
N THR A 322 25.75 -3.89 -12.60
CA THR A 322 24.57 -4.75 -12.38
C THR A 322 24.73 -5.72 -11.20
N LYS A 323 25.92 -6.32 -11.01
CA LYS A 323 26.17 -7.23 -9.88
C LYS A 323 26.01 -6.55 -8.52
N LEU A 324 26.42 -5.28 -8.40
CA LEU A 324 26.33 -4.53 -7.15
C LEU A 324 24.87 -4.21 -6.83
N TYR A 325 24.07 -3.78 -7.81
CA TYR A 325 22.64 -3.55 -7.60
C TYR A 325 21.91 -4.81 -7.13
N VAL A 326 22.18 -5.95 -7.77
CA VAL A 326 21.57 -7.24 -7.39
C VAL A 326 21.91 -7.61 -5.94
N ALA A 327 23.19 -7.45 -5.54
CA ALA A 327 23.60 -7.72 -4.17
C ALA A 327 22.87 -6.84 -3.16
N VAL A 328 22.74 -5.53 -3.45
CA VAL A 328 22.01 -4.58 -2.60
C VAL A 328 20.53 -4.96 -2.51
N ILE A 329 19.88 -5.30 -3.62
CA ILE A 329 18.46 -5.68 -3.63
C ILE A 329 18.24 -6.94 -2.79
N ILE A 330 19.04 -7.99 -3.00
CA ILE A 330 18.93 -9.23 -2.21
C ILE A 330 19.13 -8.93 -0.72
N LEU A 331 20.12 -8.12 -0.39
CA LEU A 331 20.40 -7.70 0.98
C LEU A 331 19.18 -7.00 1.61
N TYR A 332 18.54 -6.07 0.90
CA TYR A 332 17.33 -5.38 1.36
C TYR A 332 16.16 -6.34 1.57
N SER A 333 15.88 -7.20 0.59
CA SER A 333 14.77 -8.16 0.66
C SER A 333 14.92 -9.14 1.82
N VAL A 334 16.16 -9.55 2.13
CA VAL A 334 16.43 -10.48 3.26
C VAL A 334 16.42 -9.75 4.59
N LEU A 335 17.00 -8.55 4.69
CA LEU A 335 17.14 -7.84 5.97
C LEU A 335 15.87 -7.11 6.44
N VAL A 336 14.95 -6.75 5.54
CA VAL A 336 13.74 -5.99 5.93
C VAL A 336 12.85 -6.75 6.92
N LEU A 337 12.70 -8.07 6.77
CA LEU A 337 11.86 -8.89 7.66
C LEU A 337 12.48 -9.03 9.06
N PRO A 338 13.76 -9.42 9.24
CA PRO A 338 14.41 -9.38 10.54
C PRO A 338 14.41 -7.98 11.17
N TRP A 339 14.65 -6.94 10.37
CA TRP A 339 14.67 -5.55 10.84
C TRP A 339 13.32 -5.11 11.41
N THR A 340 12.21 -5.43 10.75
CA THR A 340 10.87 -5.11 11.25
C THR A 340 10.50 -5.89 12.51
N VAL A 341 10.85 -7.18 12.57
CA VAL A 341 10.68 -7.99 13.80
C VAL A 341 11.50 -7.42 14.95
N LEU A 342 12.74 -6.99 14.66
CA LEU A 342 13.64 -6.38 15.64
C LEU A 342 13.08 -5.06 16.16
N GLY A 343 12.57 -4.18 15.29
CA GLY A 343 11.95 -2.91 15.70
C GLY A 343 10.75 -3.13 16.61
N TRP A 344 9.86 -4.05 16.23
CA TRP A 344 8.71 -4.44 17.06
C TRP A 344 9.12 -4.99 18.43
N TYR A 345 10.09 -5.92 18.44
CA TYR A 345 10.57 -6.55 19.67
C TYR A 345 11.30 -5.55 20.58
N ALA A 346 12.18 -4.74 20.02
CA ALA A 346 13.00 -3.77 20.75
C ALA A 346 12.14 -2.75 21.51
N ILE A 347 11.12 -2.20 20.85
CA ILE A 347 10.24 -1.19 21.47
C ILE A 347 9.34 -1.83 22.52
N ARG A 348 8.79 -3.01 22.25
CA ARG A 348 7.88 -3.69 23.18
C ARG A 348 8.57 -4.18 24.46
N GLN A 349 9.82 -4.60 24.37
CA GLN A 349 10.58 -5.11 25.52
C GLN A 349 11.47 -4.04 26.17
N GLU A 350 11.41 -2.79 25.68
CA GLU A 350 12.31 -1.70 26.09
C GLU A 350 13.80 -2.10 26.04
N ASN A 351 14.17 -2.96 25.10
CA ASN A 351 15.53 -3.49 25.01
C ASN A 351 16.42 -2.53 24.21
N ARG A 352 17.25 -1.75 24.92
CA ARG A 352 18.17 -0.77 24.35
C ARG A 352 19.11 -1.36 23.29
N ARG A 353 19.65 -2.56 23.52
CA ARG A 353 20.60 -3.20 22.58
C ARG A 353 19.93 -3.57 21.25
N ALA A 354 18.74 -4.14 21.33
CA ALA A 354 17.94 -4.46 20.15
C ALA A 354 17.54 -3.18 19.40
N LEU A 355 17.22 -2.10 20.11
CA LEU A 355 16.88 -0.83 19.49
C LEU A 355 18.08 -0.17 18.80
N TYR A 356 19.28 -0.18 19.40
CA TYR A 356 20.48 0.31 18.73
C TYR A 356 20.78 -0.47 17.46
N THR A 357 20.58 -1.79 17.48
CA THR A 357 20.73 -2.63 16.29
C THR A 357 19.68 -2.26 15.22
N PHE A 358 18.43 -2.03 15.62
CA PHE A 358 17.37 -1.57 14.73
C PHE A 358 17.70 -0.20 14.08
N LEU A 359 18.18 0.75 14.87
CA LEU A 359 18.59 2.08 14.39
C LEU A 359 19.79 1.99 13.44
N PHE A 360 20.78 1.16 13.76
CA PHE A 360 21.96 0.96 12.92
C PHE A 360 21.58 0.37 11.56
N VAL A 361 20.76 -0.68 11.52
CA VAL A 361 20.30 -1.26 10.25
C VAL A 361 19.42 -0.28 9.46
N GLY A 362 18.56 0.49 10.13
CA GLY A 362 17.78 1.55 9.49
C GLY A 362 18.65 2.65 8.87
N PHE A 363 19.74 3.03 9.55
CA PHE A 363 20.74 3.95 9.00
C PHE A 363 21.44 3.36 7.77
N LEU A 364 21.78 2.07 7.78
CA LEU A 364 22.36 1.39 6.61
C LEU A 364 21.40 1.38 5.40
N PHE A 365 20.10 1.16 5.62
CA PHE A 365 19.10 1.28 4.56
C PHE A 365 19.01 2.70 4.01
N PHE A 366 19.00 3.72 4.86
CA PHE A 366 18.97 5.11 4.42
C PHE A 366 20.25 5.52 3.68
N PHE A 367 21.41 5.09 4.18
CA PHE A 367 22.71 5.35 3.58
C PHE A 367 22.84 4.67 2.22
N THR A 368 22.45 3.39 2.11
CA THR A 368 22.55 2.66 0.84
C THR A 368 21.55 3.18 -0.20
N ALA A 369 20.35 3.57 0.22
CA ALA A 369 19.39 4.27 -0.64
C ALA A 369 19.96 5.60 -1.15
N SER A 370 20.58 6.38 -0.27
CA SER A 370 21.24 7.63 -0.65
C SER A 370 22.40 7.37 -1.62
N MET A 371 23.16 6.29 -1.43
CA MET A 371 24.25 5.92 -2.34
C MET A 371 23.76 5.53 -3.74
N MET A 372 22.55 4.97 -3.88
CA MET A 372 21.99 4.66 -5.20
C MET A 372 21.84 5.90 -6.08
N PHE A 373 21.63 7.08 -5.51
CA PHE A 373 21.54 8.34 -6.27
C PHE A 373 22.87 8.83 -6.86
N TYR A 374 24.02 8.27 -6.45
CA TYR A 374 25.28 8.50 -7.16
C TYR A 374 25.29 7.85 -8.55
N SER A 375 24.44 6.85 -8.78
CA SER A 375 24.28 6.25 -10.09
C SER A 375 23.43 7.13 -11.00
N GLU A 376 24.00 7.53 -12.12
CA GLU A 376 23.30 8.29 -13.15
C GLU A 376 22.13 7.51 -13.74
N VAL A 377 22.27 6.19 -13.87
CA VAL A 377 21.21 5.29 -14.34
C VAL A 377 20.03 5.26 -13.38
N PHE A 378 20.30 5.17 -12.08
CA PHE A 378 19.24 5.18 -11.07
C PHE A 378 18.56 6.56 -11.00
N ARG A 379 19.34 7.64 -11.02
CA ARG A 379 18.82 9.02 -11.05
C ARG A 379 17.93 9.25 -12.29
N TRP A 380 18.35 8.74 -13.44
CA TRP A 380 17.56 8.80 -14.66
C TRP A 380 16.23 8.06 -14.50
N ALA A 381 16.25 6.80 -14.07
CA ALA A 381 15.03 6.01 -13.86
C ALA A 381 14.10 6.63 -12.81
N PHE A 382 14.67 7.24 -11.75
CA PHE A 382 13.92 7.95 -10.72
C PHE A 382 13.17 9.16 -11.28
N LEU A 383 13.79 9.92 -12.20
CA LEU A 383 13.19 11.10 -12.81
C LEU A 383 12.24 10.76 -13.95
N SER A 384 12.56 9.74 -14.75
CA SER A 384 11.77 9.35 -15.91
C SER A 384 10.50 8.58 -15.55
N TRP A 385 10.50 7.84 -14.44
CA TRP A 385 9.36 7.04 -14.01
C TRP A 385 8.79 7.49 -12.65
N PRO A 386 7.70 8.29 -12.66
CA PRO A 386 7.13 8.86 -11.45
C PRO A 386 6.76 7.84 -10.37
N ASN A 387 6.28 6.65 -10.76
CA ASN A 387 5.87 5.61 -9.82
C ASN A 387 7.07 5.09 -9.00
N LEU A 388 8.17 4.76 -9.67
CA LEU A 388 9.42 4.36 -9.00
C LEU A 388 9.94 5.49 -8.10
N GLY A 389 9.88 6.74 -8.59
CA GLY A 389 10.25 7.92 -7.81
C GLY A 389 9.44 8.05 -6.52
N CYS A 390 8.11 7.94 -6.60
CA CYS A 390 7.23 8.04 -5.45
C CYS A 390 7.44 6.91 -4.43
N TYR A 391 7.57 5.66 -4.86
CA TYR A 391 7.91 4.55 -3.95
C TYR A 391 9.28 4.77 -3.30
N THR A 392 10.25 5.30 -4.06
CA THR A 392 11.60 5.59 -3.54
C THR A 392 11.59 6.66 -2.46
N VAL A 393 10.92 7.79 -2.73
CA VAL A 393 10.78 8.87 -1.75
C VAL A 393 9.97 8.39 -0.54
N ALA A 394 8.88 7.65 -0.76
CA ALA A 394 8.03 7.18 0.32
C ALA A 394 8.77 6.27 1.30
N TYR A 395 9.57 5.29 0.83
CA TYR A 395 10.33 4.45 1.75
C TYR A 395 11.44 5.24 2.46
N MET A 396 12.08 6.20 1.80
CA MET A 396 13.10 7.04 2.46
C MET A 396 12.48 7.87 3.59
N VAL A 397 11.31 8.47 3.36
CA VAL A 397 10.57 9.24 4.37
C VAL A 397 10.09 8.34 5.51
N LEU A 398 9.56 7.16 5.20
CA LEU A 398 9.08 6.20 6.20
C LEU A 398 10.22 5.60 7.03
N THR A 399 11.36 5.25 6.42
CA THR A 399 12.59 4.88 7.13
C THR A 399 13.05 6.00 8.06
N ALA A 400 13.13 7.25 7.57
CA ALA A 400 13.51 8.40 8.41
C ALA A 400 12.54 8.61 9.57
N ALA A 401 11.23 8.52 9.33
CA ALA A 401 10.19 8.60 10.35
C ALA A 401 10.33 7.47 11.39
N CYS A 402 10.60 6.24 10.96
CA CYS A 402 10.86 5.11 11.86
C CYS A 402 12.07 5.37 12.77
N VAL A 403 13.17 5.90 12.23
CA VAL A 403 14.37 6.24 13.00
C VAL A 403 14.06 7.34 14.03
N VAL A 404 13.41 8.43 13.62
CA VAL A 404 13.06 9.54 14.51
C VAL A 404 12.12 9.08 15.63
N LEU A 405 11.06 8.35 15.28
CA LEU A 405 10.11 7.84 16.26
C LEU A 405 10.76 6.82 17.21
N ALA A 406 11.66 5.96 16.72
CA ALA A 406 12.42 5.04 17.55
C ALA A 406 13.37 5.76 18.53
N VAL A 407 14.03 6.85 18.11
CA VAL A 407 14.82 7.71 18.99
C VAL A 407 13.94 8.39 20.05
N CYS A 408 12.75 8.86 19.67
CA CYS A 408 11.76 9.38 20.62
C CYS A 408 11.32 8.31 21.63
N CYS A 409 11.11 7.06 21.20
CA CYS A 409 10.82 5.94 22.09
C CYS A 409 12.00 5.68 23.04
N LEU A 410 13.24 5.68 22.54
CA LEU A 410 14.45 5.42 23.34
C LEU A 410 14.59 6.39 24.51
N ARG A 411 14.30 7.68 24.28
CA ARG A 411 14.36 8.72 25.33
C ARG A 411 13.36 8.50 26.46
N ASN A 412 12.31 7.73 26.22
CA ASN A 412 11.25 7.42 27.19
C ASN A 412 11.36 6.01 27.79
N PHE A 413 12.44 5.25 27.50
CA PHE A 413 12.64 3.93 28.09
C PHE A 413 12.89 4.00 29.60
N GLY A 414 12.33 3.04 30.35
CA GLY A 414 12.39 2.97 31.82
C GLY A 414 11.19 3.60 32.54
N GLN A 415 10.19 4.09 31.80
CA GLN A 415 8.97 4.70 32.37
C GLN A 415 7.84 3.69 32.65
N GLY A 416 8.13 2.38 32.63
CA GLY A 416 7.17 1.35 33.01
C GLY A 416 6.23 0.85 31.89
N LEU A 417 6.53 1.11 30.61
CA LEU A 417 5.68 0.63 29.51
C LEU A 417 5.71 -0.90 29.42
N LYS A 418 6.87 -1.52 29.64
CA LYS A 418 7.01 -2.98 29.68
C LYS A 418 6.10 -3.60 30.74
N GLU A 419 6.12 -3.06 31.96
CA GLU A 419 5.31 -3.52 33.09
C GLU A 419 3.82 -3.35 32.81
N TYR A 420 3.42 -2.19 32.25
CA TYR A 420 2.04 -1.93 31.83
C TYR A 420 1.56 -2.92 30.76
N LEU A 421 2.34 -3.13 29.70
CA LEU A 421 2.00 -4.07 28.64
C LEU A 421 1.94 -5.51 29.13
N HIS A 422 2.80 -5.88 30.07
CA HIS A 422 2.79 -7.20 30.72
C HIS A 422 1.52 -7.38 31.56
N ALA A 423 1.17 -6.41 32.40
CA ALA A 423 -0.06 -6.43 33.20
C ALA A 423 -1.31 -6.55 32.33
N VAL A 424 -1.41 -5.73 31.27
CA VAL A 424 -2.51 -5.80 30.29
C VAL A 424 -2.58 -7.17 29.61
N SER A 425 -1.43 -7.73 29.20
CA SER A 425 -1.41 -9.05 28.57
C SER A 425 -1.83 -10.18 29.52
N ASN A 426 -1.47 -10.10 30.80
CA ASN A 426 -1.84 -11.07 31.81
C ASN A 426 -3.34 -10.99 32.12
N LEU A 427 -3.89 -9.78 32.29
CA LEU A 427 -5.32 -9.58 32.49
C LEU A 427 -6.14 -10.08 31.28
N ALA A 428 -5.68 -9.79 30.06
CA ALA A 428 -6.32 -10.29 28.84
C ALA A 428 -6.28 -11.82 28.76
N SER A 429 -5.18 -12.47 29.19
CA SER A 429 -5.08 -13.93 29.22
C SER A 429 -6.01 -14.60 30.22
N MET A 430 -6.43 -13.88 31.27
CA MET A 430 -7.37 -14.34 32.29
C MET A 430 -8.84 -14.05 31.94
N ASN A 431 -9.13 -13.56 30.73
CA ASN A 431 -10.48 -13.13 30.30
C ASN A 431 -11.10 -12.06 31.20
N PHE A 432 -10.30 -11.28 31.94
CA PHE A 432 -10.80 -10.06 32.58
C PHE A 432 -11.04 -9.02 31.49
N SER A 433 -12.24 -9.02 30.90
CA SER A 433 -12.65 -7.93 30.03
C SER A 433 -12.72 -6.65 30.87
N PRO A 434 -12.05 -5.56 30.46
CA PRO A 434 -12.12 -4.27 31.15
C PRO A 434 -13.55 -3.74 31.35
N GLU A 435 -14.51 -4.28 30.60
CA GLU A 435 -15.94 -3.97 30.68
C GLU A 435 -16.57 -4.32 32.04
N VAL A 436 -15.95 -5.17 32.87
CA VAL A 436 -16.50 -5.50 34.22
C VAL A 436 -16.24 -4.40 35.25
N PHE A 437 -15.32 -3.47 34.99
CA PHE A 437 -14.99 -2.37 35.92
C PHE A 437 -15.83 -1.10 35.69
N THR A 438 -16.88 -1.14 34.88
CA THR A 438 -17.77 0.02 34.71
C THR A 438 -18.58 0.30 35.98
N HIS A 439 -18.14 1.33 36.71
CA HIS A 439 -18.95 2.26 37.51
C HIS A 439 -19.65 1.77 38.78
N GLY A 440 -19.13 0.74 39.44
CA GLY A 440 -19.24 0.67 40.90
C GLY A 440 -18.00 1.32 41.51
N ASP A 441 -17.98 2.65 41.70
CA ASP A 441 -16.99 3.28 42.58
C ASP A 441 -17.24 2.75 44.00
N VAL A 442 -16.77 1.54 44.33
CA VAL A 442 -16.85 1.00 45.69
C VAL A 442 -15.97 1.83 46.63
N GLU A 443 -14.99 2.57 46.09
CA GLU A 443 -14.21 3.56 46.84
C GLU A 443 -14.89 4.95 46.98
N LYS A 444 -15.89 5.30 46.16
CA LYS A 444 -16.77 6.47 46.42
C LYS A 444 -18.09 6.09 47.06
N ALA A 445 -18.37 4.80 47.25
CA ALA A 445 -19.36 4.38 48.22
C ALA A 445 -18.87 4.93 49.56
N LYS A 446 -19.49 6.03 50.02
CA LYS A 446 -19.31 6.53 51.38
C LYS A 446 -19.39 5.32 52.28
N LEU A 447 -18.26 4.92 52.87
CA LEU A 447 -18.29 4.02 54.01
C LEU A 447 -19.38 4.58 54.94
N PRO A 448 -20.37 3.78 55.37
CA PRO A 448 -21.33 4.25 56.35
C PRO A 448 -20.50 4.80 57.49
N GLN A 449 -20.56 6.12 57.69
CA GLN A 449 -19.90 6.71 58.82
C GLN A 449 -20.47 5.99 60.04
N PRO A 450 -19.64 5.49 60.96
CA PRO A 450 -20.15 4.92 62.18
C PRO A 450 -21.05 5.98 62.82
N GLU A 451 -22.35 5.67 62.93
CA GLU A 451 -23.29 6.48 63.67
C GLU A 451 -22.73 6.62 65.08
N VAL A 452 -22.17 7.79 65.38
CA VAL A 452 -21.88 8.19 66.75
C VAL A 452 -23.26 8.28 67.43
N PRO A 453 -23.51 7.51 68.52
CA PRO A 453 -24.80 7.59 69.20
C PRO A 453 -24.92 8.97 69.83
N LEU A 454 -25.78 9.82 69.26
CA LEU A 454 -26.19 11.06 69.90
C LEU A 454 -27.17 10.72 71.04
N PRO A 455 -27.04 11.34 72.22
CA PRO A 455 -27.84 10.98 73.37
C PRO A 455 -29.29 11.45 73.22
N LEU A 456 -30.16 10.56 73.70
CA LEU A 456 -31.60 10.69 73.90
C LEU A 456 -32.01 12.06 74.47
N TYR A 457 -32.82 12.82 73.74
CA TYR A 457 -33.74 13.80 74.33
C TYR A 457 -35.07 13.82 73.57
N LEU A 458 -36.07 13.25 74.25
CA LEU A 458 -37.47 13.67 74.36
C LEU A 458 -38.14 14.43 73.20
N GLU A 459 -39.05 13.70 72.55
CA GLU A 459 -40.50 13.97 72.54
C GLU A 459 -40.99 15.38 72.13
N LYS A 460 -41.62 15.47 70.95
CA LYS A 460 -43.08 15.70 70.86
C LYS A 460 -43.64 15.49 69.44
N ALA A 461 -44.75 14.76 69.39
CA ALA A 461 -45.53 14.46 68.20
C ALA A 461 -46.36 15.64 67.68
N GLY A 462 -46.60 15.66 66.37
CA GLY A 462 -47.64 16.45 65.69
C GLY A 462 -47.81 15.99 64.22
N PRO A 463 -49.03 15.92 63.65
CA PRO A 463 -49.34 14.93 62.61
C PRO A 463 -49.48 15.46 61.17
N VAL A 464 -49.09 14.59 60.22
CA VAL A 464 -49.79 14.17 58.98
C VAL A 464 -50.34 15.23 58.02
N ALA A 465 -49.90 15.20 56.74
CA ALA A 465 -50.73 14.82 55.57
C ALA A 465 -50.01 14.97 54.20
N VAL A 466 -50.04 13.88 53.39
CA VAL A 466 -50.49 13.77 51.97
C VAL A 466 -49.71 14.57 50.90
N ASP A 467 -49.37 14.14 49.67
CA ASP A 467 -49.42 12.91 48.86
C ASP A 467 -48.80 13.27 47.47
N ASN A 468 -48.50 12.24 46.67
CA ASN A 468 -48.37 12.18 45.21
C ASN A 468 -47.08 12.59 44.49
N GLY A 469 -46.53 11.63 43.72
CA GLY A 469 -45.64 11.97 42.60
C GLY A 469 -44.85 10.83 41.94
N ASN A 470 -45.53 9.78 41.46
CA ASN A 470 -45.02 8.70 40.61
C ASN A 470 -43.98 9.09 39.53
N ARG A 471 -42.85 8.36 39.46
CA ARG A 471 -42.17 7.98 38.21
C ARG A 471 -41.50 6.59 38.34
N PRO A 472 -41.63 5.67 37.38
CA PRO A 472 -40.93 4.39 37.40
C PRO A 472 -39.51 4.53 36.82
N PRO A 473 -38.51 3.76 37.28
CA PRO A 473 -37.26 3.58 36.56
C PRO A 473 -37.41 2.52 35.47
N SER A 474 -36.88 2.86 34.30
CA SER A 474 -36.72 2.00 33.13
C SER A 474 -35.83 0.79 33.43
N THR A 475 -36.38 -0.40 33.20
CA THR A 475 -35.65 -1.66 33.15
C THR A 475 -34.80 -1.74 31.88
N PHE A 476 -33.47 -1.72 32.03
CA PHE A 476 -32.57 -2.25 31.01
C PHE A 476 -32.34 -3.74 31.29
N PHE A 477 -32.84 -4.57 30.38
CA PHE A 477 -32.62 -6.01 30.33
C PHE A 477 -31.21 -6.26 29.80
N VAL A 478 -30.32 -6.80 30.63
CA VAL A 478 -29.04 -7.37 30.20
C VAL A 478 -29.24 -8.88 30.13
N PRO A 479 -29.04 -9.54 28.98
CA PRO A 479 -29.10 -10.99 28.92
C PRO A 479 -27.85 -11.56 29.57
N THR A 480 -27.99 -12.08 30.79
CA THR A 480 -26.99 -12.89 31.47
C THR A 480 -26.87 -14.24 30.74
N LEU A 481 -25.72 -14.46 30.10
CA LEU A 481 -25.37 -15.72 29.47
C LEU A 481 -25.02 -16.72 30.60
N HIS A 482 -25.98 -17.57 30.96
CA HIS A 482 -25.73 -18.71 31.84
C HIS A 482 -24.86 -19.71 31.08
N ILE A 483 -23.57 -19.78 31.42
CA ILE A 483 -22.74 -20.93 31.08
C ILE A 483 -23.18 -22.07 32.01
N ARG A 484 -23.92 -23.02 31.44
CA ARG A 484 -24.23 -24.29 32.07
C ARG A 484 -22.92 -25.08 32.20
N GLN A 485 -22.42 -25.17 33.42
CA GLN A 485 -21.29 -26.02 33.77
C GLN A 485 -21.79 -27.47 33.81
N GLU A 486 -21.65 -28.19 32.70
CA GLU A 486 -21.83 -29.65 32.71
C GLU A 486 -20.62 -30.30 33.37
N SER A 487 -20.82 -30.70 34.63
CA SER A 487 -19.96 -31.62 35.36
C SER A 487 -20.20 -33.04 34.86
N GLY A 488 -19.19 -33.72 34.34
CA GLY A 488 -19.25 -35.16 34.12
C GLY A 488 -18.29 -35.72 33.08
N ALA A 489 -17.00 -35.79 33.41
CA ALA A 489 -16.09 -36.77 32.81
C ALA A 489 -14.97 -37.09 33.80
N GLU A 490 -15.03 -38.27 34.40
CA GLU A 490 -13.97 -38.88 35.19
C GLU A 490 -12.69 -38.97 34.37
N LEU A 491 -11.61 -38.37 34.88
CA LEU A 491 -10.26 -38.57 34.38
C LEU A 491 -9.61 -39.67 35.23
N VAL A 492 -9.63 -40.91 34.72
CA VAL A 492 -8.87 -42.03 35.29
C VAL A 492 -7.38 -41.80 35.05
N VAL A 493 -6.65 -41.46 36.11
CA VAL A 493 -5.18 -41.33 36.08
C VAL A 493 -4.55 -42.71 36.29
N GLY A 494 -4.15 -43.35 35.20
CA GLY A 494 -3.31 -44.56 35.24
C GLY A 494 -1.84 -44.21 35.43
N ILE A 495 -1.30 -44.44 36.63
CA ILE A 495 0.13 -44.36 36.91
C ILE A 495 0.78 -45.67 36.42
N LYS A 496 1.58 -45.59 35.34
CA LYS A 496 2.43 -46.69 34.89
C LYS A 496 3.82 -46.55 35.52
N SER A 497 4.07 -47.36 36.55
CA SER A 497 5.41 -47.60 37.11
C SER A 497 6.21 -48.45 36.13
N GLY A 498 7.33 -47.91 35.64
CA GLY A 498 8.31 -48.64 34.82
C GLY A 498 9.62 -48.79 35.58
N ARG A 499 9.85 -49.99 36.14
CA ARG A 499 11.18 -50.51 36.46
C ARG A 499 11.57 -51.51 35.37
N ARG A 500 12.67 -51.25 34.69
CA ARG A 500 13.81 -52.17 34.49
C ARG A 500 14.98 -51.40 33.91
#